data_AF-A0A4Q1C706-F1
#
_entry.id   AF-A0A4Q1C706-F1
#
_cell.length_a   1.000
_cell.length_b   1.000
_cell.length_c   1.000
_cell.angle_alpha   90.00
_cell.angle_beta   90.00
_cell.angle_gamma   90.00
#
_symmetry.space_group_name_H-M   'P 1'
#
loop_
_entity.id
_entity.type
_entity.pdbx_description
1 polymer ?
#
loop_
_entity_poly.entity_id
_entity_poly.type
_entity_poly.pdbx_seq_one_letter_code
_entity_poly.pdbx_strand_id
1 'polypeptide(L)'
;MSSRLLTIVPPMPGAERRFQPFVDFVHTCGWETQFVRLEFGGRRPPFGDNAIFPQVDAQTAGKVVLGFSLGALYAHLGALRAKHLILGSISPFFLEDDDEPARWMLSYTAGNPATPADILVGALEDAQMHRRAEAIRDFYRQHSYTVVQEAEHELWHPNYLQAIKRALDRLPAQSARAGINT
;
A
#
# COMPACT_ATOMS: atom_id res chain seq x y z
N MET A 1 -3.49 -23.12 -14.21
CA MET A 1 -3.56 -22.54 -12.85
C MET A 1 -3.60 -21.03 -13.01
N SER A 2 -4.56 -20.33 -12.39
CA SER A 2 -4.59 -18.86 -12.47
C SER A 2 -3.40 -18.31 -11.67
N SER A 3 -2.53 -17.53 -12.32
CA SER A 3 -1.36 -16.96 -11.70
C SER A 3 -1.76 -15.92 -10.64
N ARG A 4 -1.07 -15.88 -9.50
CA ARG A 4 -1.33 -14.92 -8.42
C ARG A 4 -0.65 -13.59 -8.78
N LEU A 5 -1.39 -12.50 -8.80
CA LEU A 5 -0.90 -11.20 -9.26
C LEU A 5 -0.91 -10.14 -8.15
N LEU A 6 0.24 -9.52 -7.92
CA LEU A 6 0.40 -8.36 -7.05
C LEU A 6 0.44 -7.09 -7.90
N THR A 7 -0.49 -6.16 -7.65
CA THR A 7 -0.54 -4.86 -8.34
C THR A 7 0.15 -3.81 -7.48
N ILE A 8 1.26 -3.25 -7.96
CA ILE A 8 2.09 -2.31 -7.22
C ILE A 8 1.72 -0.88 -7.63
N VAL A 9 1.41 -0.02 -6.67
CA VAL A 9 1.21 1.42 -6.87
C VAL A 9 2.54 2.13 -6.63
N PRO A 10 3.22 2.65 -7.68
CA PRO A 10 4.49 3.32 -7.50
C PRO A 10 4.29 4.70 -6.86
N PRO A 11 5.31 5.26 -6.18
CA PRO A 11 5.23 6.60 -5.60
C PRO A 11 5.23 7.71 -6.68
N MET A 12 5.73 7.42 -7.88
CA MET A 12 5.74 8.34 -9.02
C MET A 12 5.91 7.58 -10.35
N PRO A 13 5.51 8.18 -11.49
CA PRO A 13 5.76 7.61 -12.81
C PRO A 13 7.25 7.35 -13.03
N GLY A 14 7.63 6.16 -13.51
CA GLY A 14 9.02 5.80 -13.79
C GLY A 14 9.78 5.21 -12.60
N ALA A 15 9.18 5.15 -11.41
CA ALA A 15 9.81 4.56 -10.23
C ALA A 15 9.89 3.03 -10.28
N GLU A 16 9.22 2.36 -11.23
CA GLU A 16 9.12 0.90 -11.35
C GLU A 16 10.50 0.25 -11.41
N ARG A 17 11.47 0.91 -12.07
CA ARG A 17 12.85 0.41 -12.17
C ARG A 17 13.52 0.24 -10.80
N ARG A 18 13.17 1.08 -9.81
CA ARG A 18 13.72 1.01 -8.45
C ARG A 18 13.13 -0.15 -7.65
N PHE A 19 12.00 -0.70 -8.09
CA PHE A 19 11.34 -1.83 -7.44
C PHE A 19 11.90 -3.18 -7.92
N GLN A 20 12.87 -3.23 -8.84
CA GLN A 20 13.36 -4.51 -9.39
C GLN A 20 13.79 -5.53 -8.32
N PRO A 21 14.56 -5.16 -7.27
CA PRO A 21 14.91 -6.12 -6.23
C PRO A 21 13.69 -6.70 -5.49
N PHE A 22 12.67 -5.86 -5.28
CA PHE A 22 11.41 -6.27 -4.68
C PHE A 22 10.59 -7.17 -5.61
N VAL A 23 10.52 -6.84 -6.90
CA VAL A 23 9.84 -7.62 -7.93
C VAL A 23 10.45 -9.03 -8.01
N ASP A 24 11.78 -9.13 -8.08
CA ASP A 24 12.49 -10.40 -8.12
C ASP A 24 12.14 -11.26 -6.89
N PHE A 25 12.14 -10.66 -5.69
CA PHE A 25 11.72 -11.32 -4.47
C PHE A 25 10.27 -11.82 -4.52
N VAL A 26 9.32 -11.00 -4.97
CA VAL A 26 7.90 -11.40 -5.09
C VAL A 26 7.74 -12.55 -6.09
N HIS A 27 8.50 -12.57 -7.18
CA HIS A 27 8.52 -13.68 -8.12
C HIS A 27 9.04 -14.97 -7.48
N THR A 28 10.07 -14.90 -6.61
CA THR A 28 10.50 -16.09 -5.83
C THR A 28 9.44 -16.60 -4.86
N CYS A 29 8.48 -15.74 -4.47
CA CYS A 29 7.34 -16.13 -3.65
C CYS A 29 6.18 -16.73 -4.47
N GLY A 30 6.34 -16.88 -5.78
CA GLY A 30 5.33 -17.47 -6.68
C GLY A 30 4.19 -16.51 -7.05
N TRP A 31 4.44 -15.21 -7.02
CA TRP A 31 3.50 -14.18 -7.45
C TRP A 31 4.08 -13.43 -8.66
N GLU A 32 3.24 -13.13 -9.63
CA GLU A 32 3.55 -12.16 -10.69
C GLU A 32 3.33 -10.74 -10.19
N THR A 33 3.97 -9.77 -10.84
CA THR A 33 3.81 -8.35 -10.53
C THR A 33 3.32 -7.55 -11.73
N GLN A 34 2.55 -6.50 -11.47
CA GLN A 34 2.28 -5.44 -12.44
C GLN A 34 2.28 -4.09 -11.73
N PHE A 35 2.55 -3.02 -12.46
CA PHE A 35 2.54 -1.66 -11.92
C PHE A 35 1.30 -0.90 -12.40
N VAL A 36 0.72 -0.12 -11.48
CA VAL A 36 -0.24 0.93 -11.84
C VAL A 36 0.51 2.00 -12.62
N ARG A 37 -0.04 2.38 -13.77
CA ARG A 37 0.49 3.49 -14.58
C ARG A 37 -0.10 4.79 -14.06
N LEU A 38 0.79 5.67 -13.61
CA LEU A 38 0.42 6.98 -13.11
C LEU A 38 0.78 8.04 -14.14
N GLU A 39 -0.13 8.99 -14.31
CA GLU A 39 0.09 10.21 -15.08
C GLU A 39 -0.06 11.41 -14.15
N PHE A 40 1.02 12.17 -13.98
CA PHE A 40 1.01 13.40 -13.20
C PHE A 40 0.76 14.58 -14.14
N GLY A 41 -0.40 15.23 -14.00
CA GLY A 41 -0.67 16.53 -14.61
C GLY A 41 -0.01 17.65 -13.81
N GLY A 42 0.64 18.61 -14.48
CA GLY A 42 1.15 19.82 -13.82
C GLY A 42 2.31 19.60 -12.84
N ARG A 43 2.17 20.11 -11.60
CA ARG A 43 3.25 20.12 -10.57
C ARG A 43 3.56 18.71 -10.08
N ARG A 44 4.82 18.48 -9.67
CA ARG A 44 5.32 17.19 -9.16
C ARG A 44 5.96 17.39 -7.78
N PRO A 45 5.51 16.68 -6.73
CA PRO A 45 4.35 15.76 -6.66
C PRO A 45 3.01 16.50 -6.89
N PRO A 46 1.91 15.79 -7.25
CA PRO A 46 0.60 16.38 -7.53
C PRO A 46 -0.16 16.75 -6.25
N PHE A 47 0.55 17.39 -5.32
CA PHE A 47 0.04 17.89 -4.05
C PHE A 47 -1.18 18.79 -4.25
N GLY A 48 -2.30 18.45 -3.62
CA GLY A 48 -3.59 19.14 -3.75
C GLY A 48 -4.45 18.73 -4.94
N ASP A 49 -3.99 17.79 -5.77
CA ASP A 49 -4.75 17.23 -6.90
C ASP A 49 -5.13 15.76 -6.64
N ASN A 50 -6.43 15.48 -6.70
CA ASN A 50 -7.00 14.15 -6.46
C ASN A 50 -7.16 13.34 -7.75
N ALA A 51 -6.76 13.87 -8.91
CA ALA A 51 -6.85 13.18 -10.21
C ALA A 51 -6.05 11.87 -10.27
N ILE A 52 -5.13 11.65 -9.33
CA ILE A 52 -4.38 10.40 -9.22
C ILE A 52 -5.24 9.23 -8.73
N PHE A 53 -6.21 9.47 -7.84
CA PHE A 53 -6.99 8.40 -7.21
C PHE A 53 -7.90 7.64 -8.18
N PRO A 54 -8.63 8.30 -9.11
CA PRO A 54 -9.38 7.58 -10.14
C PRO A 54 -8.49 6.71 -11.07
N GLN A 55 -7.26 7.15 -11.35
CA GLN A 55 -6.31 6.35 -12.14
C GLN A 55 -5.92 5.05 -11.42
N VAL A 56 -5.73 5.12 -10.09
CA VAL A 56 -5.44 3.96 -9.25
C VAL A 56 -6.64 3.03 -9.19
N ASP A 57 -7.86 3.53 -8.91
CA ASP A 57 -9.07 2.69 -8.78
C ASP A 57 -9.32 1.87 -10.05
N ALA A 58 -9.26 2.53 -11.22
CA ALA A 58 -9.49 1.91 -12.52
C ALA A 58 -8.56 0.72 -12.80
N GLN A 59 -7.34 0.75 -12.24
CA GLN A 59 -6.32 -0.26 -12.46
C GLN A 59 -6.24 -1.31 -11.34
N THR A 60 -6.92 -1.10 -10.21
CA THR A 60 -6.76 -1.92 -9.00
C THR A 60 -8.03 -2.65 -8.57
N ALA A 61 -9.19 -2.36 -9.18
CA ALA A 61 -10.45 -3.02 -8.87
C ALA A 61 -10.35 -4.56 -8.90
N GLY A 62 -10.74 -5.21 -7.81
CA GLY A 62 -10.71 -6.66 -7.62
C GLY A 62 -9.32 -7.28 -7.42
N LYS A 63 -8.25 -6.47 -7.32
CA LYS A 63 -6.86 -6.96 -7.25
C LYS A 63 -6.30 -6.91 -5.83
N VAL A 64 -5.22 -7.65 -5.62
CA VAL A 64 -4.34 -7.47 -4.46
C VAL A 64 -3.38 -6.33 -4.79
N VAL A 65 -3.34 -5.33 -3.94
CA VAL A 65 -2.61 -4.09 -4.20
C VAL A 65 -1.56 -3.86 -3.13
N LEU A 66 -0.37 -3.46 -3.54
CA LEU A 66 0.67 -3.00 -2.63
C LEU A 66 1.04 -1.56 -2.95
N GLY A 67 1.16 -0.75 -1.92
CA GLY A 67 1.81 0.56 -1.99
C GLY A 67 2.85 0.67 -0.88
N PHE A 68 3.91 1.42 -1.16
CA PHE A 68 4.93 1.78 -0.18
C PHE A 68 5.16 3.29 -0.22
N SER A 69 5.41 3.93 0.93
CA SER A 69 5.68 5.37 0.99
C SER A 69 4.50 6.16 0.37
N LEU A 70 4.78 7.07 -0.55
CA LEU A 70 3.77 7.81 -1.30
C LEU A 70 2.82 6.91 -2.11
N GLY A 71 3.32 5.77 -2.60
CA GLY A 71 2.47 4.78 -3.27
C GLY A 71 1.46 4.12 -2.34
N ALA A 72 1.77 4.03 -1.04
CA ALA A 72 0.84 3.52 -0.03
C ALA A 72 -0.33 4.49 0.21
N LEU A 73 -0.10 5.81 0.18
CA LEU A 73 -1.20 6.78 0.18
C LEU A 73 -2.10 6.61 -1.04
N TYR A 74 -1.50 6.51 -2.23
CA TYR A 74 -2.25 6.35 -3.47
C TYR A 74 -3.08 5.07 -3.47
N ALA A 75 -2.53 3.97 -2.94
CA ALA A 75 -3.27 2.74 -2.76
C ALA A 75 -4.40 2.90 -1.73
N HIS A 76 -4.13 3.50 -0.57
CA HIS A 76 -5.10 3.71 0.50
C HIS A 76 -6.33 4.51 0.04
N LEU A 77 -6.10 5.63 -0.66
CA LEU A 77 -7.15 6.56 -1.09
C LEU A 77 -7.70 6.25 -2.49
N GLY A 78 -6.93 5.59 -3.35
CA GLY A 78 -7.28 5.34 -4.74
C GLY A 78 -7.76 3.93 -5.03
N ALA A 79 -7.29 2.91 -4.32
CA ALA A 79 -7.64 1.52 -4.62
C ALA A 79 -8.94 1.07 -3.90
N LEU A 80 -9.99 1.89 -4.01
CA LEU A 80 -11.22 1.75 -3.23
C LEU A 80 -11.97 0.44 -3.49
N ARG A 81 -11.84 -0.12 -4.70
CA ARG A 81 -12.43 -1.41 -5.09
C ARG A 81 -11.43 -2.56 -5.11
N ALA A 82 -10.24 -2.40 -4.51
CA ALA A 82 -9.29 -3.50 -4.37
C ALA A 82 -9.88 -4.66 -3.57
N LYS A 83 -9.39 -5.87 -3.86
CA LYS A 83 -9.70 -7.07 -3.06
C LYS A 83 -8.98 -7.04 -1.71
N HIS A 84 -7.75 -6.52 -1.68
CA HIS A 84 -6.89 -6.50 -0.50
C HIS A 84 -5.79 -5.45 -0.67
N LEU A 85 -5.37 -4.82 0.43
CA LEU A 85 -4.29 -3.83 0.45
C LEU A 85 -3.11 -4.30 1.30
N ILE A 86 -1.90 -4.04 0.84
CA ILE A 86 -0.66 -4.11 1.64
C ILE A 86 -0.06 -2.70 1.62
N LEU A 87 -0.05 -2.04 2.76
CA LEU A 87 0.33 -0.64 2.92
C LEU A 87 1.57 -0.54 3.78
N GLY A 88 2.72 -0.23 3.18
CA GLY A 88 3.99 -0.07 3.89
C GLY A 88 4.40 1.40 4.03
N SER A 89 4.75 1.80 5.25
CA SER A 89 5.30 3.13 5.58
C SER A 89 4.59 4.28 4.87
N ILE A 90 3.30 4.51 5.12
CA ILE A 90 2.58 5.63 4.49
C ILE A 90 3.24 6.96 4.87
N SER A 91 3.82 7.66 3.88
CA SER A 91 4.73 8.79 4.09
C SER A 91 4.31 10.21 3.65
N PRO A 92 3.16 10.47 3.00
CA PRO A 92 2.67 11.83 2.87
C PRO A 92 1.88 12.27 4.11
N PHE A 93 1.77 13.57 4.27
CA PHE A 93 1.03 14.23 5.34
C PHE A 93 -0.48 14.03 5.19
N PHE A 94 -1.18 13.84 6.30
CA PHE A 94 -2.64 13.84 6.37
C PHE A 94 -3.16 15.13 7.02
N LEU A 95 -4.46 15.42 6.83
CA LEU A 95 -5.15 16.50 7.54
C LEU A 95 -5.05 16.38 9.05
N GLU A 96 -4.99 15.15 9.53
CA GLU A 96 -4.97 14.77 10.93
C GLU A 96 -3.55 14.75 11.54
N ASP A 97 -2.53 15.20 10.79
CA ASP A 97 -1.19 15.45 11.33
C ASP A 97 -1.12 16.88 11.92
N ASP A 98 -0.94 16.98 13.24
CA ASP A 98 -1.11 18.23 14.00
C ASP A 98 -0.09 19.36 13.73
N ASP A 99 0.92 19.20 12.87
CA ASP A 99 2.05 20.15 12.75
C ASP A 99 2.64 20.34 11.32
N GLU A 100 1.87 20.10 10.26
CA GLU A 100 2.47 19.95 8.91
C GLU A 100 2.11 21.08 7.93
N PRO A 101 3.06 21.52 7.08
CA PRO A 101 2.74 22.49 6.05
C PRO A 101 1.70 21.87 5.13
N ALA A 102 0.72 22.68 4.69
CA ALA A 102 -0.48 22.32 3.92
C ALA A 102 -0.22 21.70 2.52
N ARG A 103 0.85 20.93 2.36
CA ARG A 103 1.35 20.35 1.12
C ARG A 103 0.41 19.24 0.63
N TRP A 104 -0.26 18.49 1.50
CA TRP A 104 -1.36 17.63 1.05
C TRP A 104 -2.37 17.36 2.15
N MET A 105 -3.30 18.28 2.31
CA MET A 105 -4.37 18.16 3.29
C MET A 105 -5.46 17.21 2.78
N LEU A 106 -5.24 15.90 2.92
CA LEU A 106 -6.21 14.85 2.64
C LEU A 106 -6.61 14.13 3.93
N SER A 107 -7.88 13.76 4.07
CA SER A 107 -8.32 12.91 5.17
C SER A 107 -8.05 11.46 4.82
N TYR A 108 -7.40 10.72 5.72
CA TYR A 108 -7.25 9.28 5.56
C TYR A 108 -8.61 8.56 5.56
N THR A 109 -9.67 9.19 6.09
CA THR A 109 -11.01 8.57 6.13
C THR A 109 -11.68 8.44 4.76
N ALA A 110 -11.13 9.07 3.72
CA ALA A 110 -11.60 8.94 2.34
C ALA A 110 -11.27 7.58 1.69
N GLY A 111 -10.49 6.71 2.36
CA GLY A 111 -10.29 5.33 1.93
C GLY A 111 -11.57 4.47 2.03
N ASN A 112 -11.44 3.16 1.77
CA ASN A 112 -12.53 2.20 1.97
C ASN A 112 -12.25 1.30 3.18
N PRO A 113 -12.90 1.49 4.34
CA PRO A 113 -12.61 0.72 5.56
C PRO A 113 -13.06 -0.74 5.48
N ALA A 114 -13.87 -1.11 4.48
CA ALA A 114 -14.31 -2.48 4.25
C ALA A 114 -13.27 -3.33 3.51
N THR A 115 -12.29 -2.72 2.84
CA THR A 115 -11.21 -3.45 2.16
C THR A 115 -10.25 -4.02 3.21
N PRO A 116 -9.95 -5.33 3.19
CA PRO A 116 -8.96 -5.90 4.11
C PRO A 116 -7.55 -5.34 3.84
N ALA A 117 -6.80 -5.05 4.90
CA ALA A 117 -5.50 -4.38 4.78
C ALA A 117 -4.41 -4.98 5.68
N ASP A 118 -3.19 -5.12 5.16
CA ASP A 118 -1.99 -5.35 5.97
C ASP A 118 -1.20 -4.05 6.06
N ILE A 119 -0.99 -3.55 7.28
CA ILE A 119 -0.35 -2.26 7.53
C ILE A 119 1.01 -2.48 8.16
N LEU A 120 2.06 -1.97 7.52
CA LEU A 120 3.45 -2.19 7.88
C LEU A 120 4.14 -0.85 8.13
N VAL A 121 4.92 -0.73 9.19
CA VAL A 121 5.75 0.45 9.50
C VAL A 121 7.09 0.01 10.09
N GLY A 122 8.18 0.69 9.74
CA GLY A 122 9.53 0.32 10.16
C GLY A 122 9.74 0.75 11.60
N ALA A 123 10.33 -0.11 12.42
CA ALA A 123 10.56 0.17 13.84
C ALA A 123 11.51 1.34 14.09
N LEU A 124 12.33 1.69 13.10
CA LEU A 124 13.29 2.80 13.16
C LEU A 124 12.78 4.06 12.45
N GLU A 125 11.53 4.04 11.96
CA GLU A 125 10.90 5.25 11.42
C GLU A 125 10.51 6.21 12.56
N ASP A 126 10.32 7.49 12.22
CA ASP A 126 9.99 8.49 13.22
C ASP A 126 8.59 8.30 13.82
N ALA A 127 8.35 8.99 14.94
CA ALA A 127 7.08 8.93 15.65
C ALA A 127 5.87 9.33 14.78
N GLN A 128 6.08 10.15 13.74
CA GLN A 128 5.00 10.56 12.85
C GLN A 128 4.58 9.41 11.93
N MET A 129 5.53 8.69 11.32
CA MET A 129 5.21 7.51 10.51
C MET A 129 4.44 6.46 11.33
N HIS A 130 4.84 6.28 12.60
CA HIS A 130 4.11 5.41 13.52
C HIS A 130 2.67 5.88 13.77
N ARG A 131 2.45 7.16 14.08
CA ARG A 131 1.10 7.72 14.28
C ARG A 131 0.22 7.53 13.05
N ARG A 132 0.74 7.77 11.85
CA ARG A 132 -0.01 7.53 10.60
C ARG A 132 -0.39 6.07 10.42
N ALA A 133 0.56 5.16 10.65
CA ALA A 133 0.30 3.73 10.54
C ALA A 133 -0.76 3.26 11.57
N GLU A 134 -0.77 3.84 12.77
CA GLU A 134 -1.80 3.60 13.79
C GLU A 134 -3.17 4.17 13.40
N ALA A 135 -3.23 5.39 12.86
CA ALA A 135 -4.49 5.98 12.38
C ALA A 135 -5.11 5.13 11.25
N ILE A 136 -4.28 4.66 10.32
CA ILE A 136 -4.70 3.77 9.24
C ILE A 136 -5.14 2.40 9.79
N ARG A 137 -4.45 1.88 10.81
CA ARG A 137 -4.85 0.65 11.52
C ARG A 137 -6.25 0.79 12.08
N ASP A 138 -6.52 1.86 12.81
CA ASP A 138 -7.79 2.07 13.48
C ASP A 138 -8.94 2.38 12.50
N PHE A 139 -8.60 2.83 11.28
CA PHE A 139 -9.57 3.06 10.21
C PHE A 139 -10.12 1.77 9.57
N TYR A 140 -9.27 0.78 9.30
CA TYR A 140 -9.68 -0.44 8.58
C TYR A 140 -10.41 -1.43 9.49
N ARG A 141 -11.51 -2.02 9.03
CA ARG A 141 -12.30 -2.99 9.84
C ARG A 141 -11.65 -4.37 9.92
N GLN A 142 -10.93 -4.77 8.88
CA GLN A 142 -10.21 -6.03 8.81
C GLN A 142 -8.76 -5.74 8.48
N HIS A 143 -7.90 -5.80 9.49
CA HIS A 143 -6.50 -5.45 9.29
C HIS A 143 -5.53 -6.37 10.01
N SER A 144 -4.29 -6.38 9.53
CA SER A 144 -3.13 -6.69 10.37
C SER A 144 -2.25 -5.46 10.50
N TYR A 145 -1.50 -5.38 11.60
CA TYR A 145 -0.58 -4.28 11.87
C TYR A 145 0.76 -4.86 12.29
N THR A 146 1.83 -4.45 11.62
CA THR A 146 3.18 -4.96 11.88
C THR A 146 4.16 -3.81 12.00
N VAL A 147 4.80 -3.72 13.16
CA VAL A 147 6.03 -2.94 13.34
C VAL A 147 7.21 -3.81 12.89
N VAL A 148 7.79 -3.48 11.74
CA VAL A 148 8.87 -4.22 11.10
C VAL A 148 10.18 -3.90 11.82
N GLN A 149 10.64 -4.84 12.64
CA GLN A 149 11.85 -4.67 13.45
C GLN A 149 13.08 -4.35 12.60
N GLU A 150 13.98 -3.53 13.15
CA GLU A 150 15.25 -3.13 12.54
C GLU A 150 15.15 -2.40 11.19
N ALA A 151 13.93 -2.14 10.71
CA ALA A 151 13.72 -1.51 9.42
C ALA A 151 13.55 0.00 9.55
N GLU A 152 14.25 0.72 8.68
CA GLU A 152 13.98 2.12 8.34
C GLU A 152 12.97 2.19 7.18
N HIS A 153 12.82 3.37 6.57
CA HIS A 153 11.92 3.64 5.45
C HIS A 153 12.42 3.05 4.11
N GLU A 154 12.61 1.73 4.05
CA GLU A 154 13.25 1.02 2.94
C GLU A 154 12.52 -0.29 2.60
N LEU A 155 11.77 -0.31 1.48
CA LEU A 155 10.95 -1.45 1.07
C LEU A 155 11.74 -2.76 0.90
N TRP A 156 12.98 -2.69 0.43
CA TRP A 156 13.82 -3.86 0.19
C TRP A 156 14.61 -4.32 1.42
N HIS A 157 14.38 -3.71 2.59
CA HIS A 157 14.90 -4.22 3.84
C HIS A 157 14.43 -5.67 4.05
N PRO A 158 15.30 -6.63 4.44
CA PRO A 158 14.93 -8.04 4.57
C PRO A 158 13.70 -8.29 5.44
N ASN A 159 13.56 -7.55 6.54
CA ASN A 159 12.40 -7.69 7.44
C ASN A 159 11.10 -7.19 6.80
N TYR A 160 11.16 -6.19 5.90
CA TYR A 160 10.00 -5.75 5.11
C TYR A 160 9.59 -6.82 4.10
N LEU A 161 10.56 -7.37 3.37
CA LEU A 161 10.33 -8.45 2.42
C LEU A 161 9.65 -9.66 3.11
N GLN A 162 10.12 -10.04 4.30
CA GLN A 162 9.51 -11.11 5.08
C GLN A 162 8.10 -10.77 5.57
N ALA A 163 7.86 -9.54 6.03
CA ALA A 163 6.52 -9.10 6.43
C ALA A 163 5.53 -9.15 5.26
N ILE A 164 5.95 -8.68 4.08
CA ILE A 164 5.14 -8.72 2.85
C ILE A 164 4.89 -10.16 2.41
N LYS A 165 5.91 -11.03 2.44
CA LYS A 165 5.71 -12.46 2.15
C LYS A 165 4.66 -13.08 3.07
N ARG A 166 4.73 -12.81 4.38
CA ARG A 166 3.72 -13.31 5.33
C ARG A 166 2.32 -12.80 5.01
N ALA A 167 2.17 -11.56 4.55
CA ALA A 167 0.90 -11.03 4.06
C ALA A 167 0.40 -11.81 2.84
N LEU A 168 1.26 -11.95 1.82
CA LEU A 168 0.95 -12.69 0.59
C LEU A 168 0.58 -14.16 0.85
N ASP A 169 1.26 -14.83 1.78
CA ASP A 169 0.99 -16.23 2.15
C ASP A 169 -0.40 -16.43 2.79
N ARG A 170 -0.97 -15.40 3.43
CA ARG A 170 -2.31 -15.47 4.04
C ARG A 170 -3.44 -15.38 3.03
N LEU A 171 -3.24 -14.70 1.90
CA LEU A 171 -4.30 -14.40 0.93
C LEU A 171 -4.92 -15.65 0.27
N PRO A 172 -4.14 -16.68 -0.14
CA PRO A 172 -4.69 -17.93 -0.65
C PRO A 172 -5.54 -18.66 0.40
N ALA A 173 -5.13 -18.64 1.68
CA ALA A 173 -5.85 -19.29 2.77
C ALA A 173 -7.20 -18.61 3.07
N GLN A 174 -7.29 -17.29 2.89
CA GLN A 174 -8.53 -16.53 3.03
C GLN A 174 -9.52 -16.81 1.90
N SER A 175 -9.04 -16.95 0.66
CA SER A 175 -9.90 -17.35 -0.48
C SER A 175 -10.45 -18.77 -0.34
N ALA A 176 -9.70 -19.70 0.25
CA ALA A 176 -10.19 -21.05 0.54
C ALA A 176 -11.24 -21.09 1.68
N ARG A 177 -11.13 -20.21 2.69
CA ARG A 177 -12.11 -20.10 3.78
C ARG A 177 -13.39 -19.36 3.41
N ALA A 178 -13.31 -18.42 2.46
CA ALA A 178 -14.49 -17.73 1.92
C ALA A 178 -15.31 -18.62 0.96
N GLY A 179 -14.73 -19.72 0.46
CA GLY A 179 -15.42 -20.76 -0.30
C GLY A 179 -16.00 -21.84 0.62
N ILE A 180 -17.04 -21.53 1.37
CA ILE A 180 -17.94 -22.53 1.97
C ILE A 180 -19.26 -22.51 1.19
N ASN A 181 -19.46 -23.58 0.43
CA ASN A 181 -20.68 -24.11 -0.18
C ASN A 181 -21.61 -23.16 -0.96
N THR A 182 -21.50 -23.22 -2.29
CA THR A 182 -22.65 -23.44 -3.19
C THR A 182 -22.26 -24.41 -4.28
#